data_AF-B9JM90-F1
#
_entry.id   AF-B9JM90-F1
#
_cell.length_a   1.000
_cell.length_b   1.000
_cell.length_c   1.000
_cell.angle_alpha   90.00
_cell.angle_beta   90.00
_cell.angle_gamma   90.00
#
_symmetry.space_group_name_H-M   'P 1'
#
loop_
_entity.id
_entity.type
_entity.pdbx_description
1 polymer ?
#
loop_
_entity_poly.entity_id
_entity_poly.type
_entity_poly.pdbx_seq_one_letter_code
_entity_poly.pdbx_strand_id
1 'polypeptide(L)' 'MGWKTPKIEYVNGYKIVEVDGPIFKVYEGDRQLGEDFPYSGEAAAHAKSLPRRDASQD' A
#
# COMPACT_ATOMS: atom_id res chain seq x y z
N MET A 1 -0.25 -24.07 -8.81
CA MET A 1 -1.15 -22.98 -8.37
C MET A 1 -0.32 -21.71 -8.43
N GLY A 2 -0.55 -20.87 -9.45
CA GLY A 2 0.34 -19.77 -9.80
C GLY A 2 0.21 -18.63 -8.80
N TRP A 3 1.11 -18.60 -7.81
CA TRP A 3 1.25 -17.47 -6.90
C TRP A 3 1.72 -16.27 -7.73
N LYS A 4 0.85 -15.31 -8.00
CA LYS A 4 1.31 -14.02 -8.54
C LYS A 4 2.11 -13.35 -7.42
N THR A 5 3.35 -13.00 -7.72
CA THR A 5 4.15 -12.20 -6.79
C THR A 5 3.40 -10.89 -6.53
N PRO A 6 3.06 -10.57 -5.27
CA PRO A 6 2.36 -9.34 -4.96
C PRO A 6 3.26 -8.15 -5.34
N LYS A 7 2.72 -7.17 -6.07
CA LYS A 7 3.47 -5.95 -6.37
C LYS A 7 3.45 -5.05 -5.15
N ILE A 8 4.63 -4.61 -4.74
CA ILE A 8 4.80 -3.73 -3.60
C ILE A 8 5.30 -2.37 -4.10
N GLU A 9 4.60 -1.32 -3.72
CA GLU A 9 4.96 0.07 -4.01
C GLU A 9 4.99 0.87 -2.71
N TYR A 10 5.87 1.87 -2.60
CA TYR A 10 5.93 2.73 -1.43
C TYR A 10 5.52 4.15 -1.82
N VAL A 11 4.47 4.66 -1.18
CA VAL A 11 3.94 6.00 -1.44
C VAL A 11 3.82 6.73 -0.11
N ASN A 12 4.42 7.91 -0.01
CA ASN A 12 4.35 8.75 1.19
C ASN A 12 4.83 8.07 2.50
N GLY A 13 5.70 7.05 2.37
CA GLY A 13 6.19 6.24 3.49
C GLY A 13 5.32 5.02 3.83
N TYR A 14 4.23 4.79 3.08
CA TYR A 14 3.32 3.66 3.25
C TYR A 14 3.50 2.64 2.15
N LYS A 15 3.41 1.37 2.52
CA LYS A 15 3.59 0.21 1.65
C LYS A 15 2.26 -0.18 1.02
N ILE A 16 2.10 0.01 -0.27
CA ILE A 16 0.97 -0.45 -1.05
C ILE A 16 1.28 -1.85 -1.59
N VAL A 17 0.39 -2.81 -1.37
CA VAL A 17 0.54 -4.19 -1.83
C VAL A 17 -0.63 -4.56 -2.73
N GLU A 18 -0.34 -4.94 -3.98
CA GLU A 18 -1.29 -5.58 -4.89
C GLU A 18 -1.39 -7.07 -4.53
N VAL A 19 -2.55 -7.51 -4.07
CA VAL A 19 -2.87 -8.92 -3.76
C VAL A 19 -3.69 -9.53 -4.89
N ASP A 20 -3.76 -10.87 -4.98
CA ASP A 20 -4.39 -11.64 -6.08
C ASP A 20 -5.76 -11.08 -6.55
N GLY A 21 -5.72 -10.22 -7.57
CA GLY A 21 -6.86 -9.46 -8.08
C GLY A 21 -6.53 -7.97 -8.28
N PRO A 22 -7.51 -7.12 -8.63
CA PRO A 22 -7.35 -5.67 -8.64
C PRO A 22 -7.52 -5.13 -7.21
N ILE A 23 -6.83 -5.71 -6.22
CA ILE A 23 -6.96 -5.29 -4.82
C ILE A 23 -5.63 -4.77 -4.33
N PHE A 24 -5.64 -3.54 -3.83
CA PHE A 24 -4.50 -2.83 -3.30
C PHE A 24 -4.74 -2.57 -1.82
N LYS A 25 -3.78 -2.95 -0.99
CA LYS A 25 -3.83 -2.76 0.45
C LYS A 25 -2.71 -1.80 0.86
N VAL A 26 -3.04 -0.77 1.62
CA VAL A 26 -2.03 0.15 2.16
C VAL A 26 -1.59 -0.37 3.53
N TYR A 27 -0.29 -0.39 3.76
CA TYR A 27 0.33 -0.86 4.98
C TYR A 27 1.28 0.19 5.54
N GLU A 28 1.38 0.17 6.84
CA GLU A 28 2.29 0.93 7.67
C GLU A 28 3.15 -0.07 8.44
N GLY A 29 4.34 -0.38 7.91
CA GLY A 29 5.10 -1.54 8.37
C GLY A 29 4.29 -2.83 8.16
N ASP A 30 3.86 -3.45 9.25
CA ASP A 30 3.05 -4.68 9.25
C ASP A 30 1.55 -4.42 9.48
N ARG A 31 1.12 -3.17 9.70
CA ARG A 31 -0.28 -2.82 9.96
C ARG A 31 -0.98 -2.37 8.68
N GLN A 32 -2.09 -3.00 8.30
CA GLN A 32 -2.93 -2.50 7.21
C GLN A 32 -3.61 -1.19 7.66
N LEU A 33 -3.57 -0.17 6.80
CA LEU A 33 -4.27 1.10 6.98
C LEU A 33 -5.35 1.24 5.91
N GLY A 34 -6.58 1.51 6.38
CA GLY A 34 -7.73 1.67 5.52
C GLY A 34 -8.28 0.35 4.98
N GLU A 35 -9.10 0.47 3.96
CA GLU A 35 -9.82 -0.61 3.30
C GLU A 35 -9.05 -1.18 2.10
N ASP A 36 -9.66 -2.19 1.46
CA ASP A 36 -9.12 -2.83 0.27
C ASP A 36 -9.50 -1.98 -0.95
N PHE A 37 -8.51 -1.38 -1.62
CA PHE A 37 -8.73 -0.48 -2.74
C PHE A 37 -8.80 -1.24 -4.07
N PRO A 38 -9.76 -0.93 -4.97
CA PRO A 38 -9.85 -1.58 -6.26
C PRO A 38 -8.80 -1.10 -7.27
N TYR A 39 -8.15 0.05 -7.01
CA TYR A 39 -7.14 0.64 -7.90
C TYR A 39 -5.93 1.18 -7.12
N SER A 40 -4.73 1.07 -7.72
CA SER A 40 -3.49 1.58 -7.14
C SER A 40 -3.52 3.08 -6.90
N GLY A 41 -4.19 3.84 -7.78
CA GLY A 41 -4.35 5.28 -7.65
C GLY A 41 -5.11 5.69 -6.39
N GLU A 42 -6.13 4.92 -5.99
CA GLU A 42 -6.89 5.18 -4.77
C GLU A 42 -6.09 4.82 -3.52
N ALA A 43 -5.40 3.68 -3.52
CA ALA A 43 -4.48 3.31 -2.44
C ALA A 43 -3.36 4.36 -2.28
N ALA A 44 -2.82 4.86 -3.39
CA ALA A 44 -1.81 5.91 -3.38
C ALA A 44 -2.36 7.26 -2.91
N ALA A 45 -3.60 7.60 -3.28
CA ALA A 45 -4.26 8.81 -2.79
C ALA A 45 -4.50 8.73 -1.28
N HIS A 46 -4.93 7.57 -0.78
CA HIS A 46 -5.09 7.31 0.65
C HIS A 46 -3.75 7.46 1.37
N ALA A 47 -2.70 6.78 0.90
CA ALA A 47 -1.35 6.90 1.45
C ALA A 47 -0.83 8.34 1.45
N LYS A 48 -1.10 9.13 0.40
CA LYS A 48 -0.74 10.57 0.31
C LYS A 48 -1.57 11.46 1.24
N SER A 49 -2.81 11.06 1.55
CA SER A 49 -3.67 11.79 2.49
C SER A 49 -3.25 11.58 3.95
N LEU A 50 -2.52 10.50 4.23
CA LEU A 50 -1.96 10.24 5.55
C LEU A 50 -0.76 11.16 5.84
N PRO A 51 -0.46 11.43 7.13
CA PRO A 51 0.75 12.16 7.49
C PRO A 51 1.96 11.45 6.88
N ARG A 52 2.79 12.22 6.15
CA ARG A 52 3.99 11.71 5.50
C ARG A 52 4.87 11.04 6.54
N ARG A 53 5.15 9.76 6.35
CA ARG A 53 6.19 9.08 7.11
C ARG A 53 7.47 9.25 6.35
N ASP A 54 8.32 10.14 6.83
CA ASP A 54 9.69 10.17 6.34
C ASP A 54 10.28 8.78 6.57
N ALA A 55 10.80 8.16 5.51
CA ALA A 55 11.50 6.87 5.55
C ALA A 55 12.85 6.96 6.28
N SER A 56 12.97 7.91 7.20
CA SER A 56 14.05 8.16 8.13
C SER A 56 13.53 7.86 9.54
N GLN A 57 13.30 6.59 9.83
CA GLN A 57 13.60 6.14 11.19
C GLN A 57 15.11 5.87 11.18
N ASP A 58 15.81 6.82 11.79
CA ASP A 58 17.21 6.82 12.27
C ASP A 58 17.99 5.50 12.14
#